data_AF-A0A7C4I3R0-F1
#
_entry.id   AF-A0A7C4I3R0-F1
#
_cell.length_a   1.000
_cell.length_b   1.000
_cell.length_c   1.000
_cell.angle_alpha   90.00
_cell.angle_beta   90.00
_cell.angle_gamma   90.00
#
_symmetry.space_group_name_H-M   'P 1'
#
loop_
_entity.id
_entity.type
_entity.pdbx_description
1 polymer ?
#
loop_
_entity_poly.entity_id
_entity_poly.type
_entity_poly.pdbx_seq_one_letter_code
_entity_poly.pdbx_strand_id
1 'polypeptide(L)'
;MVQWKKSRARALTGRKVPREGKKEKSEMGGEEIRCKIGERKLKFKRGRGGSLIPRLLSINVANVYDPKTKKYEKLEILGVEENPASRHYVRMGIITRGAIIRTSKGLARVTNRPSREGFVNAVLIS
;
A
#
# COMPACT_ATOMS: atom_id res chain seq x y z
N MET A 1 2.54 -11.70 13.16
CA MET A 1 3.04 -13.01 12.70
C MET A 1 3.90 -12.85 11.45
N VAL A 2 5.04 -13.53 11.40
CA VAL A 2 6.02 -13.41 10.30
C VAL A 2 5.66 -14.36 9.15
N GLN A 3 5.41 -13.82 7.96
CA GLN A 3 5.29 -14.61 6.73
C GLN A 3 6.68 -14.94 6.18
N TRP A 4 6.94 -16.22 5.91
CA TRP A 4 8.20 -16.67 5.30
C TRP A 4 7.98 -16.88 3.81
N LYS A 5 8.92 -16.43 2.98
CA LYS A 5 8.79 -16.51 1.52
C LYS A 5 8.97 -17.92 0.94
N LYS A 6 9.45 -18.90 1.73
CA LYS A 6 9.48 -20.30 1.32
C LYS A 6 8.07 -20.82 1.10
N SER A 7 7.76 -21.12 -0.15
CA SER A 7 6.48 -21.70 -0.51
C SER A 7 6.45 -23.17 -0.09
N ARG A 8 5.37 -23.56 0.60
CA ARG A 8 4.91 -24.96 0.63
C ARG A 8 3.94 -25.19 -0.54
N ALA A 9 4.21 -24.55 -1.68
CA ALA A 9 3.36 -24.68 -2.84
C ALA A 9 3.46 -26.12 -3.36
N ARG A 10 2.36 -26.61 -3.93
CA ARG A 10 2.39 -27.83 -4.72
C ARG A 10 3.01 -27.52 -6.08
N ALA A 11 3.62 -28.52 -6.70
CA ALA A 11 4.01 -28.42 -8.10
C ALA A 11 2.76 -28.21 -8.98
N LEU A 12 2.96 -27.75 -10.22
CA LEU A 12 1.86 -27.60 -11.17
C LEU A 12 1.05 -28.91 -11.35
N THR A 13 1.74 -30.06 -11.28
CA THR A 13 1.15 -31.41 -11.33
C THR A 13 0.45 -31.85 -10.04
N GLY A 14 0.41 -31.02 -9.00
CA GLY A 14 -0.21 -31.34 -7.70
C GLY A 14 0.69 -32.13 -6.74
N ARG A 15 1.89 -32.54 -7.17
CA ARG A 15 2.90 -33.18 -6.30
C ARG A 15 3.27 -32.24 -5.15
N LYS A 16 3.33 -32.79 -3.94
CA LYS A 16 3.83 -32.07 -2.77
C LYS A 16 5.34 -31.80 -2.94
N VAL A 17 5.73 -30.53 -2.95
CA VAL A 17 7.14 -30.15 -3.05
C VAL A 17 7.82 -30.42 -1.69
N PRO A 18 8.95 -31.16 -1.67
CA PRO A 18 9.70 -31.38 -0.44
C PRO A 18 10.26 -30.06 0.08
N ARG A 19 10.43 -29.96 1.39
CA ARG A 19 10.93 -28.73 2.00
C ARG A 19 12.43 -28.58 1.74
N GLU A 20 12.80 -27.54 1.02
CA GLU A 20 14.20 -27.17 0.81
C GLU A 20 14.74 -26.44 2.07
N GLY A 21 15.26 -27.19 3.03
CA GLY A 21 15.98 -26.66 4.20
C GLY A 21 15.15 -25.92 5.27
N LYS A 22 15.88 -25.30 6.22
CA LYS A 22 15.30 -24.55 7.34
C LYS A 22 14.85 -23.13 6.93
N LYS A 23 14.08 -22.49 7.79
CA LYS A 23 13.59 -21.11 7.61
C LYS A 23 14.76 -20.15 7.86
N GLU A 24 15.08 -19.26 6.91
CA GLU A 24 16.22 -18.33 7.02
C GLU A 24 15.83 -16.85 7.21
N LYS A 25 16.58 -16.11 8.03
CA LYS A 25 16.28 -14.70 8.36
C LYS A 25 16.16 -13.80 7.12
N SER A 26 16.84 -14.13 6.02
CA SER A 26 16.77 -13.49 4.70
C SER A 26 15.38 -13.57 4.05
N GLU A 27 14.64 -14.65 4.33
CA GLU A 27 13.33 -14.95 3.75
C GLU A 27 12.16 -14.42 4.58
N MET A 28 12.50 -13.78 5.69
CA MET A 28 11.56 -13.23 6.64
C MET A 28 10.83 -12.04 6.03
N GLY A 29 9.51 -12.17 5.89
CA GLY A 29 8.61 -11.10 5.52
C GLY A 29 8.24 -10.20 6.70
N GLY A 30 7.50 -9.14 6.39
CA GLY A 30 6.85 -8.29 7.38
C GLY A 30 5.34 -8.48 7.34
N GLU A 31 4.67 -7.98 8.38
CA GLU A 31 3.23 -7.85 8.38
C GLU A 31 2.76 -6.79 7.38
N GLU A 32 1.54 -6.97 6.88
CA GLU A 32 0.88 -5.98 6.04
C GLU A 32 0.54 -4.75 6.89
N ILE A 33 0.90 -3.57 6.40
CA ILE A 33 0.53 -2.31 7.02
C ILE A 33 -0.51 -1.64 6.15
N ARG A 34 -1.73 -1.57 6.67
CA ARG A 34 -2.90 -0.96 6.05
C ARG A 34 -2.89 0.53 6.38
N CYS A 35 -2.73 1.36 5.34
CA CYS A 35 -2.77 2.81 5.47
C CYS A 35 -4.23 3.26 5.60
N LYS A 36 -4.60 3.85 6.73
CA LYS A 36 -5.95 4.39 6.97
C LYS A 36 -6.02 5.89 6.70
N ILE A 37 -7.22 6.41 6.52
CA ILE A 37 -7.46 7.85 6.53
C ILE A 37 -7.37 8.36 7.98
N GLY A 38 -6.64 9.45 8.21
CA GLY A 38 -6.51 10.09 9.52
C GLY A 38 -5.23 10.91 9.64
N GLU A 39 -4.91 11.37 10.85
CA GLU A 39 -3.69 12.13 11.12
C GLU A 39 -2.43 11.41 10.62
N ARG A 40 -1.47 12.16 10.10
CA ARG A 40 -0.25 11.59 9.52
C ARG A 40 0.57 10.85 10.58
N LYS A 41 0.60 9.51 10.51
CA LYS A 41 1.43 8.65 11.39
C LYS A 41 2.40 7.83 10.55
N LEU A 42 3.68 8.15 10.67
CA LEU A 42 4.78 7.48 9.98
C LEU A 42 5.68 6.77 10.99
N LYS A 43 6.01 5.51 10.72
CA LYS A 43 7.05 4.77 11.45
C LYS A 43 8.17 4.39 10.50
N PHE A 44 9.41 4.34 10.99
CA PHE A 44 10.53 3.80 10.23
C PHE A 44 10.85 2.39 10.71
N LYS A 45 11.05 1.48 9.76
CA LYS A 45 11.49 0.11 10.03
C LYS A 45 12.87 -0.11 9.43
N ARG A 46 13.80 -0.64 10.23
CA ARG A 46 15.12 -1.07 9.74
C ARG A 46 14.97 -2.31 8.85
N GLY A 47 15.49 -2.22 7.64
CA GLY A 47 15.62 -3.30 6.66
C GLY A 47 16.97 -4.01 6.74
N ARG A 48 17.20 -4.93 5.80
CA ARG A 48 18.49 -5.59 5.61
C ARG A 48 19.54 -4.55 5.21
N GLY A 49 20.78 -4.69 5.72
CA GLY A 49 21.88 -3.78 5.38
C GLY A 49 21.76 -2.37 5.99
N GLY A 50 20.82 -2.14 6.93
CA GLY A 50 20.68 -0.85 7.62
C GLY A 50 19.75 0.16 6.94
N SER A 51 19.18 -0.14 5.77
CA SER A 51 18.23 0.76 5.11
C SER A 51 17.01 1.04 5.98
N LEU A 52 16.59 2.30 6.07
CA LEU A 52 15.36 2.70 6.75
C LEU A 52 14.22 2.72 5.75
N ILE A 53 13.18 1.92 6.00
CA ILE A 53 12.00 1.87 5.13
C ILE A 53 10.84 2.53 5.86
N PRO A 54 10.21 3.57 5.28
CA PRO A 54 9.04 4.18 5.87
C PRO A 54 7.86 3.20 5.88
N ARG A 55 6.98 3.41 6.88
CA ARG A 55 5.74 2.69 7.11
C ARG A 55 4.65 3.68 7.47
N LEU A 56 3.78 3.94 6.50
CA LEU A 56 2.65 4.85 6.67
C LEU A 56 1.47 4.10 7.30
N LEU A 57 1.05 4.54 8.49
CA LEU A 57 -0.10 3.98 9.20
C LEU A 57 -1.38 4.75 8.86
N SER A 58 -1.28 6.08 8.79
CA SER A 58 -2.41 6.94 8.47
C SER A 58 -1.96 8.23 7.79
N ILE A 59 -2.82 8.79 6.95
CA ILE A 59 -2.62 10.05 6.22
C ILE A 59 -3.97 10.65 5.80
N ASN A 60 -4.04 11.98 5.76
CA ASN A 60 -5.23 12.76 5.38
C ASN A 60 -5.00 13.61 4.12
N VAL A 61 -3.77 13.71 3.61
CA VAL A 61 -3.41 14.53 2.45
C VAL A 61 -2.84 13.66 1.33
N ALA A 62 -3.24 13.96 0.10
CA ALA A 62 -2.68 13.38 -1.12
C ALA A 62 -2.10 14.46 -2.03
N ASN A 63 -1.01 14.14 -2.74
CA ASN A 63 -0.56 14.92 -3.89
C ASN A 63 -1.33 14.42 -5.11
N VAL A 64 -2.19 15.27 -5.65
CA VAL A 64 -3.08 14.95 -6.77
C VAL A 64 -2.58 15.65 -8.02
N TYR A 65 -2.41 14.88 -9.10
CA TYR A 65 -2.04 15.39 -10.40
C TYR A 65 -3.28 15.63 -11.26
N ASP A 66 -3.40 16.83 -11.80
CA ASP A 66 -4.46 17.22 -12.73
C ASP A 66 -3.93 17.05 -14.17
N PRO A 67 -4.41 16.06 -14.95
CA PRO A 67 -3.89 15.81 -16.30
C PRO A 67 -4.18 16.95 -17.29
N LYS A 68 -5.26 17.71 -17.08
CA LYS A 68 -5.65 18.86 -17.91
C LYS A 68 -4.74 20.07 -17.71
N THR A 69 -4.46 20.42 -16.47
CA THR A 69 -3.64 21.61 -16.12
C THR A 69 -2.16 21.28 -15.99
N LYS A 70 -1.80 19.99 -15.95
CA LYS A 70 -0.44 19.46 -15.74
C LYS A 70 0.21 19.95 -14.43
N LYS A 71 -0.60 20.20 -13.40
CA LYS A 71 -0.16 20.69 -12.09
C LYS A 71 -0.42 19.66 -10.98
N TYR A 72 0.36 19.76 -9.91
CA TYR A 72 0.23 18.93 -8.71
C TYR A 72 -0.37 19.75 -7.55
N GLU A 73 -1.59 19.42 -7.17
CA GLU A 73 -2.35 19.87 -6.00
C GLU A 73 -2.01 19.10 -4.72
N LYS A 74 -1.84 19.74 -3.55
CA LYS A 74 -1.98 19.07 -2.25
C LYS A 74 -3.43 19.18 -1.81
N LEU A 75 -4.13 18.06 -1.70
CA LEU A 75 -5.55 18.02 -1.38
C LEU A 75 -5.83 17.07 -0.22
N GLU A 76 -6.90 17.37 0.50
CA GLU A 76 -7.39 16.50 1.56
C GLU A 76 -8.14 15.30 0.98
N ILE A 77 -8.00 14.15 1.66
CA ILE A 77 -8.67 12.90 1.34
C ILE A 77 -9.93 12.82 2.21
N LEU A 78 -11.09 12.92 1.58
CA LEU A 78 -12.38 12.83 2.27
C LEU A 78 -12.77 11.36 2.51
N GLY A 79 -12.47 10.48 1.57
CA GLY A 79 -12.87 9.08 1.62
C GLY A 79 -12.27 8.23 0.52
N VAL A 80 -12.46 6.91 0.63
CA VAL A 80 -12.18 5.93 -0.43
C VAL A 80 -13.52 5.50 -1.02
N GLU A 81 -13.67 5.59 -2.34
CA GLU A 81 -14.89 5.18 -3.05
C GLU A 81 -14.77 3.74 -3.55
N GLU A 82 -13.67 3.42 -4.22
CA GLU A 82 -13.44 2.10 -4.80
C GLU A 82 -12.03 1.61 -4.51
N ASN A 83 -11.89 0.32 -4.24
CA ASN A 83 -10.59 -0.30 -4.11
C ASN A 83 -10.55 -1.65 -4.86
N PRO A 84 -9.73 -1.78 -5.91
CA PRO A 84 -9.65 -3.01 -6.71
C PRO A 84 -9.10 -4.20 -5.92
N ALA A 85 -8.40 -3.97 -4.80
CA ALA A 85 -7.85 -5.05 -3.98
C ALA A 85 -8.93 -5.77 -3.15
N SER A 86 -9.92 -5.03 -2.64
CA SER A 86 -11.02 -5.60 -1.86
C SER A 86 -12.12 -4.58 -1.61
N ARG A 87 -13.38 -5.00 -1.72
CA ARG A 87 -14.54 -4.17 -1.36
C ARG A 87 -14.59 -3.82 0.13
N HIS A 88 -14.03 -4.67 1.00
CA HIS A 88 -13.97 -4.38 2.44
C HIS A 88 -13.02 -3.24 2.78
N TYR A 89 -12.03 -2.96 1.92
CA TYR A 89 -11.07 -1.89 2.13
C TYR A 89 -11.70 -0.51 1.98
N VAL A 90 -12.76 -0.40 1.18
CA VAL A 90 -13.59 0.81 1.07
C VAL A 90 -14.22 1.14 2.43
N ARG A 91 -14.89 0.16 3.06
CA ARG A 91 -15.55 0.34 4.36
C ARG A 91 -14.58 0.70 5.49
N MET A 92 -13.36 0.15 5.45
CA MET A 92 -12.33 0.44 6.45
C MET A 92 -11.52 1.71 6.16
N GLY A 93 -11.75 2.39 5.03
CA GLY A 93 -10.97 3.56 4.61
C GLY A 93 -9.49 3.24 4.35
N ILE A 94 -9.19 2.07 3.80
CA ILE A 94 -7.82 1.63 3.53
C ILE A 94 -7.37 2.07 2.14
N ILE A 95 -6.24 2.77 2.09
CA ILE A 95 -5.63 3.27 0.86
C ILE A 95 -4.56 2.28 0.37
N THR A 96 -4.76 1.77 -0.84
CA THR A 96 -3.78 0.94 -1.57
C THR A 96 -3.51 1.53 -2.95
N ARG A 97 -2.47 1.01 -3.61
CA ARG A 97 -2.21 1.33 -5.02
C ARG A 97 -3.45 0.98 -5.86
N GLY A 98 -3.89 1.91 -6.71
CA GLY A 98 -5.06 1.74 -7.57
C GLY A 98 -6.41 2.05 -6.91
N ALA A 99 -6.44 2.39 -5.62
CA ALA A 99 -7.67 2.84 -4.98
C ALA A 99 -8.15 4.18 -5.59
N ILE A 100 -9.47 4.33 -5.71
CA ILE A 100 -10.13 5.57 -6.10
C ILE A 100 -10.51 6.31 -4.81
N ILE A 101 -9.92 7.48 -4.64
CA ILE A 101 -10.12 8.35 -3.48
C ILE A 101 -10.95 9.58 -3.88
N ARG A 102 -11.76 10.07 -2.94
CA ARG A 102 -12.50 11.31 -3.06
C ARG A 102 -11.69 12.44 -2.44
N THR A 103 -11.37 13.45 -3.24
CA THR A 103 -10.65 14.66 -2.83
C THR A 103 -11.51 15.90 -3.07
N SER A 104 -11.11 17.05 -2.55
CA SER A 104 -11.88 18.31 -2.69
C SER A 104 -12.15 18.72 -4.14
N LYS A 105 -11.30 18.32 -5.08
CA LYS A 105 -11.45 18.60 -6.52
C LYS A 105 -12.20 17.52 -7.31
N GLY A 106 -12.42 16.35 -6.72
CA GLY A 106 -13.07 15.22 -7.38
C GLY A 106 -12.41 13.88 -7.11
N LEU A 107 -12.69 12.90 -7.97
CA LEU A 107 -12.20 11.54 -7.86
C LEU A 107 -10.76 11.44 -8.38
N ALA A 108 -9.89 10.78 -7.62
CA ALA A 108 -8.51 10.57 -7.98
C ALA A 108 -8.10 9.11 -7.80
N ARG A 109 -7.28 8.58 -8.71
CA ARG A 109 -6.72 7.22 -8.64
C ARG A 109 -5.32 7.25 -8.05
N VAL A 110 -5.10 6.48 -6.98
CA VAL A 110 -3.79 6.35 -6.33
C VAL A 110 -2.81 5.59 -7.21
N THR A 111 -1.63 6.15 -7.46
CA THR A 111 -0.62 5.56 -8.38
C THR A 111 0.50 4.82 -7.67
N ASN A 112 0.88 5.27 -6.47
CA ASN A 112 2.04 4.79 -5.74
C ASN A 112 1.69 3.74 -4.67
N ARG A 113 2.68 3.26 -3.88
CA ARG A 113 2.46 2.33 -2.74
C ARG A 113 2.58 3.06 -1.40
N PRO A 114 1.47 3.58 -0.83
CA PRO A 114 1.53 4.52 0.28
C PRO A 114 2.23 3.97 1.53
N SER A 115 1.93 2.72 1.87
CA SER A 115 2.47 2.03 3.06
C SER A 115 4.00 1.90 3.04
N ARG A 116 4.62 1.76 1.87
CA ARG A 116 6.07 1.58 1.74
C ARG A 116 6.83 2.87 1.44
N GLU A 117 6.17 3.83 0.81
CA GLU A 117 6.80 5.09 0.36
C GLU A 117 6.58 6.26 1.34
N GLY A 118 5.52 6.24 2.15
CA GLY A 118 5.30 7.27 3.19
C GLY A 118 4.48 8.48 2.75
N PHE A 119 3.95 8.48 1.54
CA PHE A 119 3.08 9.53 0.97
C PHE A 119 2.05 8.92 0.02
N VAL A 120 1.00 9.68 -0.30
CA VAL A 120 -0.04 9.27 -1.26
C VAL A 120 0.03 10.20 -2.46
N ASN A 121 0.26 9.60 -3.63
CA ASN A 121 0.15 10.28 -4.92
C ASN A 121 -1.07 9.73 -5.68
N ALA A 122 -1.83 10.61 -6.28
CA ALA A 122 -3.00 10.27 -7.06
C ALA A 122 -3.08 11.10 -8.35
N VAL A 123 -3.86 10.62 -9.31
CA VAL A 123 -4.15 11.31 -10.58
C VAL A 123 -5.67 11.50 -10.67
N LEU A 124 -6.14 12.71 -10.96
CA LEU A 124 -7.57 12.95 -11.16
C LEU A 124 -8.12 12.08 -12.30
N ILE A 125 -9.31 11.52 -12.06
CA ILE A 125 -10.10 10.82 -13.05
C ILE A 125 -11.08 11.87 -13.61
N SER A 126 -10.60 12.74 -14.50
CA SER A 126 -11.40 13.76 -15.19
C SER A 126 -10.79 14.18 -16.51
#